data_AF-A0A315XD80-F1
#
_entry.id   AF-A0A315XD80-F1
#
_cell.length_a   1.000
_cell.length_b   1.000
_cell.length_c   1.000
_cell.angle_alpha   90.00
_cell.angle_beta   90.00
_cell.angle_gamma   90.00
#
_symmetry.space_group_name_H-M   'P 1'
#
loop_
_entity.id
_entity.type
_entity.pdbx_description
1 polymer ?
#
loop_
_entity_poly.entity_id
_entity_poly.type
_entity_poly.pdbx_seq_one_letter_code
_entity_poly.pdbx_strand_id
1 'polypeptide(L)' 'MSLDFTLTKFRSLCCAVAQHYPTLTLSEYFQGKDLPTRFAMMRHDIDRKPKNALFTARVEAE' A
#
# COMPACT_ATOMS: atom_id res chain seq x y z
N MET A 1 -7.62 10.26 -21.14
CA MET A 1 -7.64 9.15 -20.17
C MET A 1 -8.72 9.43 -19.15
N SER A 2 -9.62 8.49 -18.88
CA SER A 2 -10.50 8.60 -17.71
C SER A 2 -9.65 8.30 -16.47
N LEU A 3 -9.57 9.25 -15.54
CA LEU A 3 -8.99 8.99 -14.22
C LEU A 3 -9.97 8.10 -13.47
N ASP A 4 -9.65 6.82 -13.38
CA ASP A 4 -10.54 5.80 -12.82
C ASP A 4 -10.08 5.34 -11.43
N PHE A 5 -9.03 5.94 -10.86
CA PHE A 5 -8.52 5.63 -9.53
C PHE A 5 -9.32 6.38 -8.45
N THR A 6 -9.99 5.62 -7.59
CA THR A 6 -10.84 6.13 -6.50
C THR A 6 -10.44 5.49 -5.17
N LEU A 7 -10.86 6.06 -4.05
CA LEU A 7 -10.64 5.46 -2.72
C LEU A 7 -11.27 4.07 -2.61
N THR A 8 -12.41 3.83 -3.27
CA THR A 8 -13.04 2.50 -3.31
C THR A 8 -12.15 1.48 -3.99
N LYS A 9 -11.58 1.82 -5.16
CA LYS A 9 -10.65 0.93 -5.87
C LYS A 9 -9.36 0.76 -5.08
N PHE A 10 -8.85 1.81 -4.46
CA PHE A 10 -7.67 1.72 -3.62
C PHE A 10 -7.88 0.76 -2.44
N ARG A 11 -9.02 0.84 -1.74
CA ARG A 11 -9.39 -0.11 -0.70
C ARG A 11 -9.43 -1.55 -1.23
N SER A 12 -10.08 -1.78 -2.38
CA SER A 12 -10.09 -3.11 -3.01
C SER A 12 -8.68 -3.64 -3.32
N LEU A 13 -7.77 -2.77 -3.75
CA LEU A 13 -6.37 -3.13 -3.98
C LEU A 13 -5.65 -3.47 -2.66
N CYS A 14 -5.81 -2.67 -1.61
CA CYS A 14 -5.25 -2.96 -0.29
C CYS A 14 -5.74 -4.32 0.24
N CYS A 15 -7.05 -4.60 0.14
CA CYS A 15 -7.61 -5.90 0.53
C CYS A 15 -7.02 -7.05 -0.29
N ALA A 16 -6.90 -6.90 -1.62
CA ALA A 16 -6.32 -7.93 -2.48
C ALA A 16 -4.85 -8.19 -2.14
N VAL A 17 -4.07 -7.14 -1.87
CA VAL A 17 -2.67 -7.29 -1.44
C VAL A 17 -2.60 -8.05 -0.12
N ALA A 18 -3.36 -7.62 0.90
CA ALA A 18 -3.37 -8.26 2.21
C ALA A 18 -3.82 -9.73 2.19
N GLN A 19 -4.72 -10.10 1.27
CA GLN A 19 -5.20 -11.48 1.12
C GLN A 19 -4.21 -12.40 0.40
N HIS A 20 -3.33 -11.86 -0.46
CA HIS A 20 -2.50 -12.67 -1.35
C HIS A 20 -0.99 -12.57 -1.07
N TYR A 21 -0.55 -11.55 -0.35
CA TYR A 21 0.87 -11.30 -0.08
C TYR A 21 1.08 -10.81 1.36
N PRO A 22 2.10 -11.33 2.07
CA PRO A 22 2.58 -10.65 3.26
C PRO A 22 3.14 -9.28 2.87
N THR A 23 2.83 -8.27 3.68
CA THR A 23 3.38 -6.92 3.51
C THR A 23 4.64 -6.76 4.35
N LEU A 24 5.70 -6.20 3.77
CA LEU A 24 6.93 -5.87 4.50
C LEU A 24 7.12 -4.37 4.61
N THR A 25 7.56 -3.95 5.78
CA THR A 25 8.19 -2.65 6.01
C THR A 25 9.59 -2.62 5.42
N LEU A 26 10.12 -1.41 5.20
CA LEU A 26 11.52 -1.24 4.78
C LEU A 26 12.49 -1.85 5.81
N SER A 27 12.20 -1.72 7.11
CA SER A 27 13.05 -2.28 8.17
C SER A 27 13.14 -3.80 8.07
N GLU A 28 12.01 -4.48 7.91
CA GLU A 28 11.97 -5.94 7.76
C GLU A 28 12.68 -6.39 6.49
N TYR A 29 12.53 -5.65 5.40
CA TYR A 29 13.24 -5.93 4.16
C TYR A 29 14.77 -5.83 4.32
N PHE A 30 15.27 -4.78 4.98
CA PHE A 30 16.72 -4.59 5.15
C PHE A 30 17.34 -5.51 6.21
N GLN A 31 16.56 -5.97 7.19
CA GLN A 31 17.04 -6.84 8.27
C GLN A 31 16.84 -8.34 7.97
N GLY A 32 15.95 -8.67 7.04
CA GLY A 32 15.57 -10.04 6.75
C GLY A 32 16.69 -10.83 6.08
N LYS A 33 17.10 -11.93 6.73
CA LYS A 33 17.97 -12.94 6.12
C LYS A 33 17.17 -13.95 5.29
N ASP A 34 15.93 -14.24 5.71
CA ASP A 34 15.01 -15.17 5.07
C ASP A 34 13.66 -14.47 4.81
N LEU A 35 13.57 -13.75 3.69
CA LEU A 35 12.35 -13.08 3.27
C LEU A 35 11.37 -14.08 2.60
N PRO A 36 10.04 -13.83 2.65
CA PRO A 36 9.08 -14.62 1.90
C PRO A 36 9.42 -14.63 0.40
N THR A 37 9.15 -15.75 -0.28
CA THR A 37 9.38 -15.84 -1.74
C THR A 37 8.59 -14.80 -2.53
N ARG A 38 7.42 -14.38 -2.02
CA ARG A 38 6.61 -13.29 -2.56
C ARG A 38 6.09 -12.44 -1.42
N PHE A 39 6.25 -11.13 -1.55
CA PHE A 39 5.74 -10.14 -0.61
C PHE A 39 5.38 -8.86 -1.36
N ALA A 40 4.61 -7.99 -0.71
CA ALA A 40 4.33 -6.65 -1.18
C ALA A 40 5.02 -5.62 -0.28
N MET A 41 5.54 -4.56 -0.88
CA MET A 41 6.00 -3.38 -0.16
C MET A 41 5.17 -2.20 -0.63
N MET A 42 4.30 -1.72 0.25
CA MET A 42 3.40 -0.61 -0.06
C MET A 42 4.16 0.71 0.10
N ARG A 43 4.00 1.61 -0.88
CA ARG A 43 4.54 2.95 -0.85
C ARG A 43 3.46 3.95 -1.18
N HIS A 44 3.40 5.00 -0.40
CA HIS A 44 2.45 6.07 -0.55
C HIS A 44 3.21 7.37 -0.77
N ASP A 45 3.18 7.86 -2.02
CA ASP A 45 3.76 9.14 -2.35
C ASP A 45 2.79 10.28 -2.02
N ILE A 46 3.30 11.31 -1.34
CA ILE A 46 2.49 12.48 -0.98
C ILE A 46 2.69 13.51 -2.09
N ASP A 47 1.65 13.72 -2.89
CA ASP A 47 1.64 14.73 -3.92
C ASP A 47 1.60 16.16 -3.33
N ARG A 48 1.53 17.18 -4.20
CA ARG A 48 1.45 18.59 -3.79
C ARG A 48 0.19 18.93 -2.96
N LYS A 49 -0.75 17.98 -2.78
CA LYS A 49 -2.01 18.11 -2.03
C LYS A 49 -2.04 17.08 -0.89
N PRO A 50 -1.33 17.35 0.23
CA PRO A 50 -1.22 16.40 1.35
C PRO A 50 -2.58 15.99 1.96
N LYS A 51 -3.63 16.79 1.79
CA LYS A 51 -5.00 16.43 2.23
C LYS A 51 -5.53 15.19 1.49
N ASN A 52 -5.15 14.97 0.24
CA ASN A 52 -5.54 13.79 -0.51
C ASN A 52 -4.88 12.53 0.04
N ALA A 53 -3.59 12.63 0.38
CA ALA A 53 -2.83 11.56 1.00
C ALA A 53 -3.42 11.13 2.35
N LEU A 54 -4.08 12.03 3.09
CA LEU A 54 -4.76 11.63 4.33
C LEU A 54 -5.87 10.60 4.08
N PHE A 55 -6.58 10.67 2.96
CA PHE A 55 -7.66 9.72 2.69
C PHE A 55 -7.14 8.32 2.33
N THR A 56 -6.06 8.24 1.55
CA THR A 56 -5.38 6.98 1.24
C THR A 56 -4.73 6.40 2.49
N ALA A 57 -4.09 7.21 3.33
CA ALA A 57 -3.48 6.74 4.59
C ALA A 57 -4.52 6.17 5.57
N ARG A 58 -5.75 6.71 5.57
CA ARG A 58 -6.86 6.15 6.35
C ARG A 58 -7.27 4.77 5.84
N VAL A 59 -7.31 4.57 4.53
CA VAL A 59 -7.62 3.26 3.92
C VAL A 59 -6.51 2.24 4.21
N GLU A 60 -5.24 2.66 4.22
CA GLU A 60 -4.11 1.79 4.56
C GLU A 60 -4.10 1.32 6.02
N ALA A 61 -4.79 2.04 6.91
CA ALA A 61 -4.88 1.74 8.34
C ALA A 61 -6.10 0.89 8.73
N GLU A 62 -6.97 0.55 7.77
CA GLU A 62 -8.12 -0.36 7.95
C GLU A 62 -7.68 -1.82 8.04
#